data_AF-A0A501PI91-F1
#
_entry.id   AF-A0A501PI91-F1
#
_cell.length_a   1.000
_cell.length_b   1.000
_cell.length_c   1.000
_cell.angle_alpha   90.00
_cell.angle_beta   90.00
_cell.angle_gamma   90.00
#
_symmetry.space_group_name_H-M   'P 1'
#
loop_
_entity.id
_entity.type
_entity.pdbx_description
1 polymer ?
#
loop_
_entity_poly.entity_id
_entity_poly.type
_entity_poly.pdbx_seq_one_letter_code
_entity_poly.pdbx_strand_id
1 'polypeptide(L)'
;MTAVGKKSMNSPIVIRGRGVVPGVAEGKAMVTKETISGWGGISPMEGKIIETRHELVGQCFANKILLFRGAKGSSGWSAMFHMAKLAGVAPAAMLFTDMTAKAALGAVVMHVPTVTDFEEDPYSFIETGDHVRVNGSDGLVEIWKKPPADLPE
;
A
#
# COMPACT_ATOMS: atom_id res chain seq x y z
N MET A 1 -19.73 42.40 9.63
CA MET A 1 -19.34 41.17 10.35
C MET A 1 -19.66 40.01 9.44
N THR A 2 -18.68 39.50 8.71
CA THR A 2 -18.87 38.38 7.79
C THR A 2 -17.92 37.29 8.25
N ALA A 3 -18.49 36.16 8.67
CA ALA A 3 -17.78 35.05 9.27
C ALA A 3 -16.64 34.59 8.35
N VAL A 4 -15.42 34.67 8.86
CA VAL A 4 -14.23 34.06 8.28
C VAL A 4 -14.47 32.55 8.28
N GLY A 5 -14.47 31.95 7.09
CA GLY A 5 -14.71 30.52 6.90
C GLY A 5 -13.75 29.69 7.75
N LYS A 6 -14.31 28.73 8.49
CA LYS A 6 -13.56 27.65 9.15
C LYS A 6 -12.70 26.95 8.10
N LYS A 7 -11.38 27.17 8.11
CA LYS A 7 -10.42 26.26 7.45
C LYS A 7 -10.62 24.87 8.08
N SER A 8 -11.08 23.93 7.28
CA SER A 8 -11.21 22.51 7.66
C SER A 8 -9.85 21.98 8.11
N MET A 9 -9.79 21.35 9.29
CA MET A 9 -8.61 20.65 9.83
C MET A 9 -8.28 19.33 9.09
N ASN A 10 -8.66 19.17 7.82
CA ASN A 10 -8.65 17.85 7.16
C ASN A 10 -8.11 17.87 5.71
N SER A 11 -7.14 18.75 5.42
CA SER A 11 -6.42 18.66 4.13
C SER A 11 -5.45 17.48 4.18
N PRO A 12 -5.42 16.60 3.17
CA PRO A 12 -4.48 15.48 3.14
C PRO A 12 -3.04 15.98 3.00
N ILE A 13 -2.11 15.20 3.55
CA ILE A 13 -0.71 15.26 3.11
C ILE A 13 -0.66 14.63 1.72
N VAL A 14 0.02 15.29 0.78
CA VAL A 14 0.10 14.83 -0.61
C VAL A 14 1.56 14.60 -0.96
N ILE A 15 1.86 13.38 -1.39
CA ILE A 15 3.19 13.02 -1.92
C ILE A 15 3.05 12.50 -3.36
N ARG A 16 4.15 12.52 -4.10
CA ARG A 16 4.22 12.12 -5.51
C ARG A 16 5.27 11.05 -5.74
N GLY A 17 5.00 10.23 -6.73
CA GLY A 17 5.94 9.27 -7.29
C GLY A 17 5.57 8.92 -8.73
N ARG A 18 6.14 7.84 -9.24
CA ARG A 18 5.83 7.30 -10.56
C ARG A 18 4.66 6.32 -10.49
N GLY A 19 3.61 6.59 -11.26
CA GLY A 19 2.53 5.63 -11.51
C GLY A 19 3.02 4.42 -12.33
N VAL A 20 2.62 3.21 -11.90
CA VAL A 20 2.97 1.94 -12.58
C VAL A 20 1.75 1.25 -13.17
N VAL A 21 0.67 1.18 -12.39
CA VAL A 21 -0.60 0.58 -12.80
C VAL A 21 -1.69 1.62 -12.58
N PRO A 22 -2.45 1.99 -13.62
CA PRO A 22 -3.45 3.05 -13.55
C PRO A 22 -4.63 2.67 -12.65
N GLY A 23 -5.40 3.68 -12.28
CA GLY A 23 -6.61 3.55 -11.46
C GLY A 23 -6.48 4.29 -10.13
N VAL A 24 -7.60 4.32 -9.39
CA VAL A 24 -7.69 4.99 -8.09
C VAL A 24 -8.30 4.04 -7.07
N ALA A 25 -7.68 3.95 -5.90
CA ALA A 25 -8.19 3.17 -4.78
C ALA A 25 -7.85 3.87 -3.46
N GLU A 26 -8.66 3.62 -2.44
CA GLU A 26 -8.48 4.16 -1.10
C GLU A 26 -8.71 3.08 -0.04
N GLY A 27 -8.09 3.25 1.11
CA GLY A 27 -8.21 2.30 2.21
C GLY A 27 -7.27 2.59 3.36
N LYS A 28 -7.31 1.71 4.37
CA LYS A 28 -6.36 1.77 5.48
C LYS A 28 -4.98 1.32 5.02
N ALA A 29 -3.96 2.08 5.37
CA ALA A 29 -2.57 1.74 5.14
C ALA A 29 -2.14 0.54 5.99
N MET A 30 -1.39 -0.36 5.37
CA MET A 30 -0.63 -1.43 6.01
C MET A 30 0.82 -1.25 5.57
N VAL A 31 1.68 -0.86 6.51
CA VAL A 31 3.03 -0.39 6.22
C VAL A 31 4.06 -1.38 6.78
N THR A 32 5.06 -1.70 5.98
CA THR A 32 6.27 -2.40 6.41
C THR A 32 7.52 -1.84 5.75
N LYS A 33 8.63 -1.77 6.49
CA LYS A 33 9.95 -1.44 5.93
C LYS A 33 10.72 -2.67 5.45
N GLU A 34 10.15 -3.86 5.65
CA GLU A 34 10.70 -5.09 5.14
C GLU A 34 10.28 -5.34 3.68
N THR A 35 11.07 -6.18 3.00
CA THR A 35 10.65 -6.77 1.73
C THR A 35 9.74 -7.97 1.97
N ILE A 36 8.70 -8.12 1.15
CA ILE A 36 7.75 -9.22 1.23
C ILE A 36 8.17 -10.35 0.29
N SER A 37 8.26 -11.58 0.82
CA SER A 37 8.41 -12.79 -0.01
C SER A 37 7.05 -13.24 -0.52
N GLY A 38 6.97 -13.61 -1.80
CA GLY A 38 5.75 -14.20 -2.36
C GLY A 38 5.68 -15.68 -2.00
N TRP A 39 6.61 -16.47 -2.51
CA TRP A 39 6.64 -17.91 -2.24
C TRP A 39 7.02 -18.18 -0.78
N GLY A 40 6.13 -18.87 -0.05
CA GLY A 40 6.31 -19.17 1.38
C GLY A 40 6.28 -17.95 2.30
N GLY A 41 6.06 -16.74 1.78
CA GLY A 41 5.96 -15.52 2.57
C GLY A 41 4.55 -14.95 2.69
N ILE A 42 3.65 -15.34 1.79
CA ILE A 42 2.22 -15.03 1.88
C ILE A 42 1.35 -16.28 1.78
N SER A 43 0.18 -16.24 2.42
CA SER A 43 -0.95 -17.10 2.07
C SER A 43 -1.77 -16.39 0.99
N PRO A 44 -1.71 -16.84 -0.27
CA PRO A 44 -2.44 -16.19 -1.36
C PRO A 44 -3.95 -16.41 -1.23
N MET A 45 -4.39 -17.47 -0.54
CA MET A 45 -5.82 -17.73 -0.32
C MET A 45 -6.42 -16.84 0.78
N GLU A 46 -5.63 -16.44 1.76
CA GLU A 46 -6.10 -15.63 2.89
C GLU A 46 -5.69 -14.16 2.78
N GLY A 47 -4.82 -13.82 1.82
CA GLY A 47 -4.24 -12.48 1.69
C GLY A 47 -3.41 -12.09 2.91
N LYS A 48 -2.68 -13.03 3.52
CA LYS A 48 -1.91 -12.80 4.75
C LYS A 48 -0.42 -12.95 4.54
N ILE A 49 0.38 -12.22 5.32
CA ILE A 49 1.82 -12.50 5.46
C ILE A 49 1.98 -13.70 6.40
N ILE A 50 2.74 -14.72 5.99
CA ILE A 50 2.98 -15.94 6.77
C ILE A 50 4.45 -16.19 7.08
N GLU A 51 5.34 -15.34 6.55
CA GLU A 51 6.77 -15.44 6.85
C GLU A 51 7.02 -15.22 8.36
N THR A 52 7.54 -16.24 9.05
CA THR A 52 7.65 -16.26 10.51
C THR A 52 8.47 -15.12 11.10
N ARG A 53 9.45 -14.59 10.36
CA ARG A 53 10.35 -13.53 10.84
C ARG A 53 9.93 -12.12 10.39
N HIS A 54 8.86 -12.01 9.62
CA HIS A 54 8.40 -10.74 9.08
C HIS A 54 7.53 -10.01 10.12
N GLU A 55 7.73 -8.72 10.32
CA GLU A 55 7.00 -7.93 11.34
C GLU A 55 5.47 -7.98 11.20
N LEU A 56 4.98 -8.10 9.97
CA LEU A 56 3.55 -8.23 9.65
C LEU A 56 3.01 -9.67 9.64
N VAL A 57 3.71 -10.67 10.20
CA VAL A 57 3.23 -12.05 10.24
C VAL A 57 1.80 -12.14 10.82
N GLY A 58 0.93 -12.90 10.13
CA GLY A 58 -0.49 -13.06 10.47
C GLY A 58 -1.41 -11.91 10.02
N GLN A 59 -0.86 -10.78 9.58
CA GLN A 59 -1.65 -9.63 9.14
C GLN A 59 -2.16 -9.82 7.71
N CYS A 60 -3.38 -9.34 7.44
CA CYS A 60 -4.04 -9.45 6.15
C CYS A 60 -3.91 -8.14 5.34
N PHE A 61 -3.40 -8.25 4.11
CA PHE A 61 -3.25 -7.12 3.18
C PHE A 61 -4.47 -6.92 2.28
N ALA A 62 -5.47 -7.80 2.31
CA ALA A 62 -6.66 -7.70 1.47
C ALA A 62 -7.37 -6.36 1.67
N ASN A 63 -7.68 -5.68 0.56
CA ASN A 63 -8.34 -4.36 0.54
C ASN A 63 -7.59 -3.25 1.33
N LYS A 64 -6.29 -3.42 1.60
CA LYS A 64 -5.43 -2.39 2.22
C LYS A 64 -4.63 -1.63 1.19
N ILE A 65 -4.15 -0.45 1.57
CA ILE A 65 -3.07 0.23 0.86
C ILE A 65 -1.77 -0.34 1.40
N LEU A 66 -1.14 -1.24 0.65
CA LEU A 66 0.06 -1.95 1.08
C LEU A 66 1.31 -1.16 0.70
N LEU A 67 1.98 -0.57 1.70
CA LEU A 67 3.29 0.06 1.55
C LEU A 67 4.37 -0.88 2.07
N PHE A 68 5.31 -1.26 1.21
CA PHE A 68 6.37 -2.21 1.53
C PHE A 68 7.66 -1.86 0.80
N ARG A 69 8.82 -2.32 1.30
CA ARG A 69 10.09 -1.87 0.70
C ARG A 69 10.24 -2.39 -0.71
N GLY A 70 9.97 -3.69 -0.91
CA GLY A 70 10.01 -4.32 -2.22
C GLY A 70 9.80 -5.82 -2.16
N ALA A 71 9.90 -6.48 -3.31
CA ALA A 71 9.76 -7.93 -3.40
C ALA A 71 11.09 -8.62 -3.05
N LYS A 72 11.08 -9.67 -2.22
CA LYS A 72 12.22 -10.61 -2.07
C LYS A 72 11.89 -12.01 -2.60
N GLY A 73 12.92 -12.82 -2.85
CA GLY A 73 12.78 -14.14 -3.48
C GLY A 73 12.71 -14.10 -5.01
N SER A 74 12.29 -15.22 -5.62
CA SER A 74 12.31 -15.48 -7.07
C SER A 74 11.14 -14.83 -7.83
N SER A 75 11.14 -14.98 -9.17
CA SER A 75 10.07 -14.48 -10.07
C SER A 75 8.68 -15.05 -9.76
N GLY A 76 8.60 -16.17 -9.02
CA GLY A 76 7.35 -16.73 -8.51
C GLY A 76 6.57 -15.80 -7.58
N TRP A 77 7.18 -14.68 -7.15
CA TRP A 77 6.51 -13.59 -6.44
C TRP A 77 5.23 -13.13 -7.16
N SER A 78 5.33 -12.85 -8.46
CA SER A 78 4.21 -12.40 -9.27
C SER A 78 3.07 -13.42 -9.33
N ALA A 79 3.38 -14.72 -9.42
CA ALA A 79 2.38 -15.78 -9.44
C ALA A 79 1.61 -15.87 -8.11
N MET A 80 2.28 -15.72 -6.97
CA MET A 80 1.64 -15.76 -5.65
C MET A 80 0.66 -14.59 -5.46
N PHE A 81 1.07 -13.38 -5.85
CA PHE A 81 0.21 -12.20 -5.77
C PHE A 81 -0.91 -12.23 -6.82
N HIS A 82 -0.69 -12.81 -7.99
CA HIS A 82 -1.76 -13.08 -8.96
C HIS A 82 -2.79 -14.06 -8.39
N MET A 83 -2.37 -15.12 -7.69
CA MET A 83 -3.30 -16.02 -7.00
C MET A 83 -4.11 -15.28 -5.92
N ALA A 84 -3.48 -14.37 -5.16
CA ALA A 84 -4.20 -13.54 -4.19
C ALA A 84 -5.28 -12.67 -4.84
N LYS A 85 -5.00 -12.13 -6.04
CA LYS A 85 -6.01 -11.43 -6.84
C LYS A 85 -7.16 -12.35 -7.25
N LEU A 86 -6.86 -13.54 -7.78
CA LEU A 86 -7.88 -14.51 -8.19
C LEU A 86 -8.73 -15.00 -7.01
N ALA A 87 -8.14 -15.08 -5.82
CA ALA A 87 -8.84 -15.40 -4.58
C ALA A 87 -9.63 -14.23 -3.97
N GLY A 88 -9.61 -13.04 -4.60
CA GLY A 88 -10.36 -11.87 -4.13
C GLY A 88 -9.76 -11.18 -2.89
N VAL A 89 -8.49 -11.46 -2.58
CA VAL A 89 -7.80 -10.98 -1.37
C VAL A 89 -6.57 -10.12 -1.70
N ALA A 90 -6.53 -9.53 -2.89
CA ALA A 90 -5.51 -8.56 -3.27
C ALA A 90 -5.57 -7.28 -2.40
N PRO A 91 -4.46 -6.54 -2.26
CA PRO A 91 -4.51 -5.19 -1.71
C PRO A 91 -5.36 -4.28 -2.60
N ALA A 92 -5.88 -3.19 -2.01
CA ALA A 92 -6.61 -2.17 -2.77
C ALA A 92 -5.66 -1.36 -3.67
N ALA A 93 -4.46 -1.07 -3.18
CA ALA A 93 -3.38 -0.43 -3.93
C ALA A 93 -2.02 -0.85 -3.36
N MET A 94 -0.96 -0.64 -4.14
CA MET A 94 0.41 -0.90 -3.70
C MET A 94 1.31 0.32 -3.82
N LEU A 95 2.16 0.47 -2.81
CA LEU A 95 3.24 1.44 -2.77
C LEU A 95 4.54 0.70 -2.44
N PHE A 96 5.62 0.94 -3.19
CA PHE A 96 6.92 0.37 -2.84
C PHE A 96 8.09 1.23 -3.30
N THR A 97 9.22 1.12 -2.60
CA THR A 97 10.42 1.95 -2.83
C THR A 97 11.48 1.27 -3.68
N ASP A 98 11.60 -0.05 -3.60
CA ASP A 98 12.60 -0.84 -4.32
C ASP A 98 11.96 -1.47 -5.56
N MET A 99 12.06 -0.75 -6.68
CA MET A 99 11.60 -1.27 -7.96
C MET A 99 12.47 -2.45 -8.44
N THR A 100 11.83 -3.59 -8.66
CA THR A 100 12.44 -4.76 -9.31
C THR A 100 11.50 -5.28 -10.39
N ALA A 101 12.03 -5.93 -11.44
CA ALA A 101 11.20 -6.48 -12.53
C ALA A 101 10.07 -7.39 -12.03
N LYS A 102 10.31 -8.11 -10.95
CA LYS A 102 9.34 -8.99 -10.28
C LYS A 102 8.27 -8.24 -9.47
N ALA A 103 8.62 -7.14 -8.81
CA ALA A 103 7.65 -6.26 -8.16
C ALA A 103 6.75 -5.56 -9.20
N ALA A 104 7.35 -5.06 -10.29
CA ALA A 104 6.62 -4.48 -11.41
C ALA A 104 5.63 -5.48 -12.02
N LEU A 105 6.08 -6.70 -12.33
CA LEU A 105 5.21 -7.73 -12.88
C LEU A 105 4.07 -8.08 -11.93
N GLY A 106 4.35 -8.25 -10.63
CA GLY A 106 3.31 -8.56 -9.67
C GLY A 106 2.28 -7.43 -9.50
N ALA A 107 2.69 -6.17 -9.63
CA ALA A 107 1.75 -5.03 -9.68
C ALA A 107 0.81 -5.12 -10.89
N VAL A 108 1.36 -5.39 -12.07
CA VAL A 108 0.60 -5.50 -13.31
C VAL A 108 -0.42 -6.64 -13.23
N VAL A 109 -0.02 -7.84 -12.82
CA VAL A 109 -0.92 -9.02 -12.78
C VAL A 109 -2.00 -8.94 -11.70
N MET A 110 -1.82 -8.10 -10.68
CA MET A 110 -2.87 -7.86 -9.68
C MET A 110 -3.93 -6.86 -10.15
N HIS A 111 -3.63 -6.03 -11.17
CA HIS A 111 -4.51 -4.95 -11.62
C HIS A 111 -4.95 -4.05 -10.46
N VAL A 112 -3.99 -3.60 -9.64
CA VAL A 112 -4.23 -2.69 -8.52
C VAL A 112 -3.45 -1.40 -8.74
N PRO A 113 -4.03 -0.21 -8.46
CA PRO A 113 -3.32 1.05 -8.54
C PRO A 113 -1.98 0.97 -7.82
N THR A 114 -0.92 1.39 -8.50
CA THR A 114 0.45 1.23 -7.98
C THR A 114 1.29 2.47 -8.23
N VAL A 115 1.97 2.94 -7.18
CA VAL A 115 2.93 4.07 -7.24
C VAL A 115 4.25 3.65 -6.60
N THR A 116 5.36 4.10 -7.18
CA THR A 116 6.74 3.81 -6.74
C THR A 116 7.65 5.00 -7.05
N ASP A 117 8.98 4.89 -6.87
CA ASP A 117 9.97 5.94 -7.18
C ASP A 117 9.51 7.32 -6.68
N PHE A 118 9.21 7.39 -5.37
CA PHE A 118 8.67 8.58 -4.74
C PHE A 118 9.69 9.72 -4.69
N GLU A 119 9.21 10.95 -4.84
CA GLU A 119 10.02 12.18 -4.71
C GLU A 119 10.54 12.37 -3.27
N GLU A 120 9.79 11.86 -2.30
CA GLU A 120 10.10 11.89 -0.87
C GLU A 120 9.92 10.49 -0.27
N ASP A 121 10.55 10.19 0.87
CA ASP A 121 10.40 8.90 1.52
C ASP A 121 8.94 8.70 2.03
N PRO A 122 8.15 7.77 1.43
CA PRO A 122 6.75 7.58 1.83
C PRO A 122 6.61 7.10 3.27
N TYR A 123 7.65 6.47 3.85
CA TYR A 123 7.65 6.03 5.23
C TYR A 123 7.70 7.17 6.25
N SER A 124 8.01 8.39 5.82
CA SER A 124 7.98 9.58 6.67
C SER A 124 6.57 10.16 6.82
N PHE A 125 5.63 9.76 5.96
CA PHE A 125 4.28 10.32 5.91
C PHE A 125 3.19 9.29 6.22
N ILE A 126 3.42 8.02 5.86
CA ILE A 126 2.41 6.97 5.93
C ILE A 126 2.73 6.00 7.07
N GLU A 127 1.78 5.86 7.98
CA GLU A 127 1.82 4.88 9.07
C GLU A 127 0.66 3.88 8.96
N THR A 128 0.86 2.67 9.50
CA THR A 128 -0.22 1.67 9.56
C THR A 128 -1.44 2.25 10.28
N GLY A 129 -2.59 2.14 9.60
CA GLY A 129 -3.89 2.64 10.06
C GLY A 129 -4.31 3.99 9.48
N ASP A 130 -3.41 4.75 8.85
CA ASP A 130 -3.77 5.97 8.13
C ASP A 130 -4.74 5.66 6.99
N HIS A 131 -5.62 6.61 6.66
CA HIS A 131 -6.46 6.50 5.47
C HIS A 131 -5.68 7.08 4.29
N VAL A 132 -5.49 6.29 3.24
CA VAL A 132 -4.68 6.67 2.09
C VAL A 132 -5.46 6.44 0.82
N ARG A 133 -5.37 7.40 -0.09
CA ARG A 133 -5.89 7.31 -1.46
C ARG A 133 -4.72 7.35 -2.43
N VAL A 134 -4.68 6.38 -3.34
CA VAL A 134 -3.64 6.18 -4.33
C VAL A 134 -4.23 6.36 -5.71
N ASN A 135 -3.68 7.27 -6.49
CA ASN A 135 -3.94 7.42 -7.91
C ASN A 135 -2.70 6.95 -8.68
N GLY A 136 -2.77 5.72 -9.19
CA GLY A 136 -1.70 5.09 -9.95
C GLY A 136 -1.56 5.63 -11.39
N SER A 137 -2.54 6.39 -11.88
CA SER A 137 -2.45 7.05 -13.19
C SER A 137 -1.59 8.30 -13.13
N ASP A 138 -1.77 9.12 -12.08
CA ASP A 138 -1.08 10.41 -11.92
C ASP A 138 0.12 10.34 -10.96
N GLY A 139 0.37 9.18 -10.34
CA GLY A 139 1.44 9.01 -9.36
C GLY A 139 1.20 9.77 -8.06
N LEU A 140 -0.07 10.02 -7.70
CA LEU A 140 -0.46 10.85 -6.56
C LEU A 140 -0.88 9.98 -5.37
N VAL A 141 -0.43 10.32 -4.17
CA VAL A 141 -0.86 9.68 -2.93
C VAL A 141 -1.31 10.74 -1.93
N GLU A 142 -2.56 10.64 -1.50
CA GLU A 142 -3.20 11.52 -0.51
C GLU A 142 -3.37 10.78 0.81
N ILE A 143 -2.99 11.40 1.91
CA ILE A 143 -2.85 10.75 3.22
C ILE A 143 -3.61 11.55 4.28
N TRP A 144 -4.54 10.89 4.96
CA TRP A 144 -5.22 11.40 6.14
C TRP A 144 -4.75 10.60 7.35
N LYS A 145 -4.10 11.29 8.29
CA LYS A 145 -3.59 10.67 9.51
C LYS A 145 -4.75 10.08 10.31
N LYS A 146 -4.56 8.87 10.83
CA LYS A 146 -5.51 8.28 11.77
C LYS A 146 -5.66 9.19 13.00
N PRO A 147 -6.85 9.23 13.64
CA PRO A 147 -6.99 9.89 14.93
C PRO A 147 -6.03 9.29 15.96
N PRO A 148 -5.49 10.09 16.91
CA PRO A 148 -4.77 9.56 18.05
C PRO A 148 -5.59 8.46 18.75
N ALA A 149 -4.92 7.40 19.21
CA ALA A 149 -5.57 6.23 19.79
C ALA A 149 -6.36 6.52 21.09
N ASP A 150 -6.23 7.73 21.64
CA ASP A 150 -6.74 8.12 22.96
C ASP A 150 -8.04 8.94 22.89
N LEU A 151 -8.64 9.08 21.70
CA LEU A 151 -9.94 9.73 21.55
C LEU A 151 -11.06 8.69 21.71
N PRO A 152 -11.97 8.84 22.70
CA PRO A 152 -13.15 7.98 22.78
C PRO A 152 -14.05 8.19 21.55
N GLU A 153 -14.63 7.08 21.06
CA GLU A 153 -15.62 7.06 19.96
C GLU A 153 -16.87 7.91 20.25
#